data_AF-A0A0U1QTA3-F1
#
_entry.id   AF-A0A0U1QTA3-F1
#
_cell.length_a   1.000
_cell.length_b   1.000
_cell.length_c   1.000
_cell.angle_alpha   90.00
_cell.angle_beta   90.00
_cell.angle_gamma   90.00
#
_symmetry.space_group_name_H-M   'P 1'
#
loop_
_entity.id
_entity.type
_entity.pdbx_description
1 polymer ?
#
loop_
_entity_poly.entity_id
_entity_poly.type
_entity_poly.pdbx_seq_one_letter_code
_entity_poly.pdbx_strand_id
1 'polypeptide(L)'
;MGQLTIRTTPEQEALIAKVQALSGEKTASKTLIAALYEFEPNRAKIRELQKKIEALENDFDNLKSVVVNYQNSQKALLNINI
;
A
#
# COMPACT_ATOMS: atom_id res chain seq x y z
N MET A 1 7.62 -15.70 -33.47
CA MET A 1 7.97 -14.88 -32.29
C MET A 1 7.83 -13.41 -32.69
N GLY A 2 7.02 -12.63 -31.97
CA GLY A 2 6.78 -11.22 -32.28
C GLY A 2 7.88 -10.33 -31.70
N GLN A 3 8.28 -9.29 -32.45
CA GLN A 3 9.20 -8.25 -31.98
C GLN A 3 8.39 -7.06 -31.47
N LEU A 4 8.60 -6.68 -30.20
CA LEU A 4 8.02 -5.48 -29.61
C LEU A 4 9.10 -4.38 -29.58
N THR A 5 8.91 -3.32 -30.36
CA THR A 5 9.82 -2.16 -30.36
C THR A 5 9.15 -1.01 -29.62
N ILE A 6 9.74 -0.60 -28.50
CA ILE A 6 9.27 0.54 -27.70
C ILE A 6 10.20 1.72 -27.99
N ARG A 7 9.65 2.86 -28.42
CA ARG A 7 10.41 4.10 -28.54
C ARG A 7 10.23 4.89 -27.25
N THR A 8 11.32 5.01 -26.49
CA THR A 8 11.35 5.75 -25.23
C THR A 8 11.69 7.22 -25.46
N THR A 9 11.15 8.10 -24.62
CA THR A 9 11.62 9.48 -24.50
C THR A 9 12.82 9.54 -23.54
N PRO A 10 13.63 10.63 -23.55
CA PRO A 10 14.75 10.78 -22.61
C PRO A 10 14.32 10.68 -21.13
N GLU A 11 13.13 11.18 -20.79
CA GLU A 11 12.56 11.07 -19.44
C GLU A 11 12.25 9.62 -19.06
N GLN A 12 11.71 8.84 -20.01
CA GLN A 12 11.41 7.42 -19.81
C GLN A 12 12.69 6.60 -19.68
N GLU A 13 13.76 6.94 -20.41
CA GLU A 13 15.07 6.29 -20.26
C GLU A 13 15.68 6.54 -18.88
N ALA A 14 15.59 7.77 -18.36
CA ALA A 14 16.04 8.07 -17.01
C ALA A 14 15.27 7.29 -15.94
N LEU A 15 13.95 7.15 -16.12
CA LEU A 15 13.10 6.32 -15.27
C LEU A 15 13.49 4.84 -15.32
N ILE A 16 13.70 4.30 -16.53
CA ILE A 16 14.13 2.90 -16.71
C ILE A 16 15.48 2.67 -16.04
N ALA A 17 16.45 3.56 -16.24
CA ALA A 17 17.77 3.46 -15.61
C ALA A 17 17.68 3.44 -14.08
N LYS A 18 16.78 4.26 -13.50
CA LYS A 18 16.54 4.26 -12.05
C LYS A 18 15.92 2.94 -11.57
N VAL A 19 14.95 2.40 -12.30
CA VAL A 19 14.32 1.11 -11.96
C VAL A 19 15.32 -0.04 -12.11
N GLN A 20 16.19 -0.01 -13.12
CA GLN A 20 17.28 -0.97 -13.29
C GLN A 20 18.24 -0.97 -12.09
N ALA A 21 18.60 0.21 -11.58
CA ALA A 21 19.44 0.33 -10.40
C ALA A 21 18.77 -0.25 -9.14
N LEU A 22 17.45 -0.05 -8.98
CA LEU A 22 16.68 -0.54 -7.83
C LEU A 22 16.39 -2.05 -7.89
N SER A 23 16.16 -2.58 -9.08
CA SER A 23 15.84 -3.99 -9.31
C SER A 23 17.07 -4.89 -9.49
N GLY A 24 18.24 -4.30 -9.76
CA GLY A 24 19.45 -5.03 -10.12
C GLY A 24 19.45 -5.60 -11.56
N GLU A 25 18.42 -5.29 -12.36
CA GLU A 25 18.26 -5.80 -13.71
C GLU A 25 19.07 -4.99 -14.73
N LYS A 26 19.96 -5.66 -15.47
CA LYS A 26 20.89 -4.99 -16.42
C LYS A 26 20.25 -4.57 -17.73
N THR A 27 19.05 -5.06 -18.07
CA THR A 27 18.42 -4.79 -19.37
C THR A 27 17.09 -4.05 -19.23
N ALA A 28 16.94 -2.96 -19.99
CA ALA A 28 15.75 -2.12 -20.02
C ALA A 28 14.51 -2.91 -20.44
N SER A 29 14.66 -3.81 -21.42
CA SER A 29 13.60 -4.67 -21.94
C SER A 29 13.04 -5.61 -20.88
N LYS A 30 13.90 -6.26 -20.10
CA LYS A 30 13.48 -7.17 -19.02
C LYS A 30 12.80 -6.40 -17.89
N THR A 31 13.32 -5.22 -17.57
CA THR A 31 12.73 -4.31 -16.57
C THR A 31 11.32 -3.87 -16.97
N LEU A 32 11.14 -3.45 -18.22
CA LEU A 32 9.83 -3.04 -18.76
C LEU A 32 8.83 -4.21 -18.81
N ILE A 33 9.27 -5.38 -19.27
CA ILE A 33 8.42 -6.57 -19.36
C ILE A 33 8.00 -7.03 -17.96
N ALA A 34 8.93 -7.09 -17.00
CA ALA A 34 8.62 -7.43 -15.61
C ALA A 34 7.62 -6.42 -15.02
N ALA A 35 7.85 -5.12 -15.20
CA ALA A 35 6.94 -4.08 -14.74
C ALA A 35 5.53 -4.24 -15.35
N LEU A 36 5.42 -4.59 -16.64
CA LEU A 36 4.12 -4.82 -17.29
C LEU A 36 3.39 -6.06 -16.73
N TYR A 37 4.12 -7.15 -16.49
CA TYR A 37 3.51 -8.37 -15.93
C TYR A 37 3.10 -8.18 -14.47
N GLU A 38 3.84 -7.39 -13.70
CA GLU A 38 3.59 -7.18 -12.28
C GLU A 38 2.65 -6.01 -11.99
N PHE A 39 2.39 -5.12 -12.96
CA PHE A 39 1.59 -3.91 -12.75
C PHE A 39 0.17 -4.20 -12.24
N GLU A 40 -0.59 -5.04 -12.93
CA GLU A 40 -1.97 -5.35 -12.52
C GLU A 40 -2.04 -6.16 -11.21
N PRO A 41 -1.23 -7.19 -10.99
CA PRO A 41 -1.14 -7.86 -9.68
C PRO A 41 -0.78 -6.92 -8.54
N ASN A 42 0.22 -6.04 -8.73
CA ASN A 42 0.62 -5.07 -7.71
C ASN A 42 -0.49 -4.06 -7.44
N ARG A 43 -1.19 -3.61 -8.46
CA ARG A 43 -2.34 -2.70 -8.33
C ARG A 43 -3.49 -3.35 -7.55
N ALA A 44 -3.80 -4.62 -7.83
CA ALA A 44 -4.79 -5.38 -7.08
C ALA A 44 -4.37 -5.52 -5.60
N LYS A 45 -3.11 -5.86 -5.34
CA LYS A 45 -2.57 -5.99 -3.99
C LYS A 45 -2.56 -4.68 -3.21
N ILE A 46 -2.23 -3.56 -3.86
CA ILE A 46 -2.33 -2.22 -3.27
C ILE A 46 -3.77 -1.93 -2.84
N ARG A 47 -4.76 -2.19 -3.70
CA ARG A 47 -6.18 -2.01 -3.34
C ARG A 47 -6.60 -2.89 -2.18
N GLU A 48 -6.14 -4.14 -2.14
CA GLU A 48 -6.43 -5.04 -1.02
C GLU A 48 -5.82 -4.53 0.29
N LEU A 49 -4.57 -4.06 0.26
CA LEU A 49 -3.90 -3.47 1.42
C LEU A 49 -4.60 -2.20 1.88
N GLN A 50 -5.05 -1.34 0.97
CA GLN A 50 -5.83 -0.15 1.30
C GLN A 50 -7.12 -0.51 2.05
N LYS A 51 -7.87 -1.51 1.57
CA LYS A 51 -9.06 -2.00 2.27
C LYS A 51 -8.75 -2.56 3.66
N LYS A 52 -7.62 -3.26 3.83
CA LYS A 52 -7.19 -3.76 5.14
C LYS A 52 -6.83 -2.62 6.09
N ILE A 53 -6.20 -1.56 5.60
CA ILE A 53 -5.90 -0.36 6.38
C ILE A 53 -7.21 0.30 6.84
N GLU A 54 -8.15 0.54 5.93
CA GLU A 54 -9.46 1.11 6.28
C GLU A 54 -10.21 0.25 7.31
N ALA A 55 -10.15 -1.08 7.19
CA ALA A 55 -10.76 -1.98 8.17
C ALA A 55 -10.08 -1.87 9.56
N LEU A 56 -8.75 -1.84 9.60
CA LEU A 56 -7.99 -1.71 10.85
C LEU A 56 -8.19 -0.34 11.52
N GLU A 57 -8.33 0.73 10.74
CA GLU A 57 -8.66 2.07 11.25
C GLU A 57 -10.04 2.08 11.91
N ASN A 58 -11.04 1.46 11.28
CA ASN A 58 -12.37 1.30 11.86
C ASN A 58 -12.34 0.47 13.16
N ASP A 59 -11.60 -0.64 13.17
CA ASP A 59 -11.45 -1.48 14.36
C ASP A 59 -10.75 -0.71 15.50
N PHE A 60 -9.74 0.10 15.17
CA PHE A 60 -9.06 0.95 16.14
C PHE A 60 -10.01 1.99 16.75
N ASP A 61 -10.81 2.67 15.94
CA ASP A 61 -11.78 3.67 16.41
C ASP A 61 -12.87 3.04 17.28
N ASN A 62 -13.34 1.85 16.91
CA ASN A 62 -14.26 1.07 17.73
C ASN A 62 -13.65 0.73 19.10
N LEU A 63 -12.42 0.21 19.11
CA LEU A 63 -11.72 -0.13 20.35
C LEU A 63 -11.51 1.11 21.23
N LYS A 64 -11.12 2.22 20.63
CA LYS A 64 -10.97 3.51 21.31
C LYS A 64 -12.27 3.95 21.97
N SER A 65 -13.40 3.82 21.27
CA SER A 65 -14.73 4.13 21.83
C SER A 65 -15.06 3.23 23.02
N VAL A 66 -14.79 1.92 22.92
CA VAL A 66 -14.98 0.97 24.03
C VAL A 66 -14.14 1.34 25.24
N VAL A 67 -12.86 1.70 25.05
CA VAL A 67 -11.97 2.13 26.15
C VAL A 67 -12.48 3.40 26.81
N VAL A 68 -12.90 4.39 26.02
CA VAL A 68 -13.47 5.65 26.55
C VAL A 68 -14.74 5.36 27.35
N ASN A 69 -15.63 4.52 26.84
CA ASN A 69 -16.85 4.13 27.55
C ASN A 69 -16.52 3.41 28.86
N TYR A 70 -15.57 2.48 28.85
CA TYR A 70 -15.12 1.80 30.06
C TYR A 70 -14.57 2.78 31.10
N GLN A 71 -13.72 3.73 30.70
CA GLN A 71 -13.21 4.78 31.59
C GLN A 71 -14.34 5.64 32.17
N ASN A 72 -15.35 5.99 31.36
CA ASN A 72 -16.50 6.76 31.81
C ASN A 72 -17.37 5.97 32.79
N SER A 73 -17.63 4.69 32.52
CA SER A 73 -18.35 3.80 33.44
C SER A 73 -17.61 3.60 34.76
N GLN A 74 -16.28 3.45 34.72
CA GLN A 74 -15.45 3.36 35.92
C GLN A 74 -15.54 4.64 36.77
N LYS A 75 -15.44 5.81 36.15
CA LYS A 75 -15.61 7.11 36.84
C LYS A 75 -17.01 7.26 37.43
N ALA A 76 -18.05 6.85 36.71
CA ALA A 76 -19.43 6.91 37.20
C ALA A 76 -19.60 6.03 38.46
N LEU A 77 -19.09 4.79 38.44
CA LEU A 77 -19.16 3.89 39.60
C LEU A 77 -18.39 4.44 40.81
N LEU A 78 -17.23 5.07 40.60
CA LEU A 78 -16.45 5.68 41.68
C LEU A 78 -17.12 6.95 42.24
N ASN A 79 -17.82 7.71 41.41
CA ASN A 79 -18.52 8.94 41.83
C ASN A 79 -19.89 8.67 42.50
N ILE A 80 -20.43 7.45 42.42
CA ILE A 80 -21.68 7.05 43.10
C ILE A 80 -21.43 6.67 44.59
N ASN A 81 -20.17 6.57 45.02
CA ASN A 81 -19.77 6.15 46.38
C ASN A 81 -19.41 7.32 47.34
N ILE A 82 -19.96 8.52 47.14
CA ILE A 82 -19.87 9.63 48.11
C ILE A 82 -21.28 10.15 48.41
#